data_AF-A0A109LDY7-F1
#
_entry.id   AF-A0A109LDY7-F1
#
_cell.length_a   1.000
_cell.length_b   1.000
_cell.length_c   1.000
_cell.angle_alpha   90.00
_cell.angle_beta   90.00
_cell.angle_gamma   90.00
#
_symmetry.space_group_name_H-M   'P 1'
#
loop_
_entity.id
_entity.type
_entity.pdbx_description
1 polymer ?
#
loop_
_entity_poly.entity_id
_entity_poly.type
_entity_poly.pdbx_seq_one_letter_code
_entity_poly.pdbx_strand_id
1 'polypeptide(L)'
;MFSQAPQRGLDLRFFGDFVLEGDAQLGAVSALYGLKLEGIDPDMPLSRFITQKVGGAPVVGDQVEWNNTIWTVAVMDGNKIGKVGVRFPEGSRPGPGLFL
;
A
#
# COMPACT_ATOMS: atom_id res chain seq x y z
N MET A 1 13.62 33.85 -7.58
CA MET A 1 13.99 32.53 -8.13
C MET A 1 12.85 31.59 -7.83
N PHE A 2 12.15 31.11 -8.86
CA PHE A 2 11.05 30.17 -8.68
C PHE A 2 11.64 28.78 -8.52
N SER A 3 11.51 28.21 -7.32
CA SER A 3 11.73 26.80 -7.08
C SER A 3 10.67 26.05 -7.88
N GLN A 4 11.03 25.59 -9.08
CA GLN A 4 10.19 24.66 -9.80
C GLN A 4 10.13 23.40 -8.94
N ALA A 5 9.00 23.17 -8.27
CA ALA A 5 8.77 21.90 -7.59
C ALA A 5 9.03 20.81 -8.64
N PRO A 6 9.88 19.81 -8.36
CA PRO A 6 10.08 18.73 -9.31
C PRO A 6 8.69 18.20 -9.64
N GLN A 7 8.39 18.04 -10.93
CA GLN A 7 7.17 17.35 -11.35
C GLN A 7 7.30 15.94 -10.79
N ARG A 8 6.81 15.74 -9.56
CA ARG A 8 6.86 14.46 -8.86
C ARG A 8 5.85 13.57 -9.54
N GLY A 9 6.20 13.06 -10.72
CA GLY A 9 5.95 11.66 -10.97
C GLY A 9 6.67 10.95 -9.84
N LEU A 10 5.94 10.70 -8.74
CA LEU A 10 6.37 9.94 -7.59
C LEU A 10 7.08 8.72 -8.15
N ASP A 11 8.42 8.70 -8.03
CA ASP A 11 9.22 7.61 -8.56
C ASP A 11 8.66 6.34 -7.92
N LEU A 12 7.93 5.52 -8.71
CA LEU A 12 7.13 4.41 -8.19
C LEU A 12 8.02 3.45 -7.40
N ARG A 13 9.33 3.41 -7.74
CA ARG A 13 10.39 2.70 -7.03
C ARG A 13 10.50 3.08 -5.55
N PHE A 14 10.23 4.34 -5.20
CA PHE A 14 10.22 4.81 -3.82
C PHE A 14 9.12 4.12 -3.00
N PHE A 15 7.95 3.94 -3.59
CA PHE A 15 6.76 3.39 -2.91
C PHE A 15 6.67 1.88 -2.99
N GLY A 16 7.47 1.23 -3.83
CA GLY A 16 7.61 -0.22 -3.85
C GLY A 16 7.60 -0.79 -5.26
N ASP A 17 7.20 -2.05 -5.35
CA ASP A 17 7.06 -2.76 -6.62
C ASP A 17 5.71 -2.40 -7.30
N PHE A 18 4.67 -2.12 -6.51
CA PHE A 18 3.34 -1.73 -6.97
C PHE A 18 2.72 -0.62 -6.10
N VAL A 19 1.72 0.07 -6.64
CA VAL A 19 0.90 1.04 -5.91
C VAL A 19 -0.58 0.65 -6.06
N LEU A 20 -1.28 0.58 -4.94
CA LEU A 20 -2.68 0.17 -4.83
C LEU A 20 -3.56 1.35 -4.40
N GLU A 21 -4.82 1.33 -4.83
CA GLU A 21 -5.84 2.28 -4.36
C GLU A 21 -6.22 1.98 -2.89
N GLY A 22 -6.42 3.04 -2.11
CA GLY A 22 -6.71 2.93 -0.68
C GLY A 22 -8.10 2.35 -0.37
N ASP A 23 -9.02 2.37 -1.33
CA ASP A 23 -10.35 1.78 -1.23
C ASP A 23 -10.40 0.30 -1.64
N ALA A 24 -9.28 -0.26 -2.14
CA ALA A 24 -9.18 -1.67 -2.45
C ALA A 24 -9.47 -2.53 -1.22
N GLN A 25 -10.35 -3.53 -1.38
CA GLN A 25 -10.69 -4.46 -0.30
C GLN A 25 -9.53 -5.40 0.00
N LEU A 26 -9.27 -5.64 1.29
CA LEU A 26 -8.22 -6.54 1.74
C LEU A 26 -8.35 -7.96 1.18
N GLY A 27 -9.58 -8.46 1.00
CA GLY A 27 -9.84 -9.76 0.37
C GLY A 27 -9.20 -9.86 -1.02
N ALA A 28 -9.48 -8.89 -1.90
CA ALA A 28 -8.92 -8.87 -3.26
C ALA A 28 -7.40 -8.70 -3.26
N VAL A 29 -6.88 -7.79 -2.42
CA VAL A 29 -5.44 -7.57 -2.27
C VAL A 29 -4.75 -8.86 -1.77
N SER A 30 -5.35 -9.55 -0.82
CA SER A 30 -4.81 -10.78 -0.25
C SER A 30 -4.79 -11.93 -1.27
N ALA A 31 -5.84 -12.06 -2.08
CA ALA A 31 -5.91 -13.07 -3.13
C ALA A 31 -4.85 -12.82 -4.22
N LEU A 32 -4.67 -11.57 -4.65
CA LEU A 32 -3.73 -11.22 -5.71
C LEU A 32 -2.26 -11.46 -5.32
N TYR A 33 -1.92 -11.23 -4.05
CA TYR A 33 -0.56 -11.28 -3.56
C TYR A 33 -0.26 -12.46 -2.63
N GLY A 34 -1.22 -13.37 -2.42
CA GLY A 34 -1.07 -14.54 -1.54
C GLY A 34 -0.91 -14.19 -0.06
N LEU A 35 -1.49 -13.08 0.40
CA LEU A 35 -1.41 -12.61 1.79
C LEU A 35 -2.40 -13.38 2.67
N LYS A 36 -2.05 -13.57 3.94
CA LYS A 36 -2.94 -14.19 4.93
C LYS A 36 -3.65 -13.11 5.73
N LEU A 37 -4.98 -13.15 5.77
CA LEU A 37 -5.79 -12.18 6.52
C LEU A 37 -5.87 -12.47 8.02
N GLU A 38 -5.64 -13.71 8.47
CA GLU A 38 -5.58 -14.05 9.91
C GLU A 38 -6.72 -13.47 10.77
N GLY A 39 -7.97 -13.58 10.28
CA GLY A 39 -9.15 -13.07 10.99
C GLY A 39 -9.44 -11.58 10.78
N ILE A 40 -8.66 -10.89 9.95
CA ILE A 40 -8.99 -9.55 9.45
C ILE A 40 -10.16 -9.65 8.48
N ASP A 41 -11.13 -8.74 8.63
CA ASP A 41 -12.29 -8.60 7.76
C ASP A 41 -11.85 -8.38 6.28
N PRO A 42 -12.20 -9.30 5.35
CA PRO A 42 -11.82 -9.17 3.94
C PRO A 42 -12.45 -7.97 3.25
N ASP A 43 -13.60 -7.47 3.72
CA ASP A 43 -14.27 -6.30 3.13
C ASP A 43 -13.67 -4.98 3.62
N MET A 44 -12.75 -5.02 4.59
CA MET A 44 -12.06 -3.83 5.08
C MET A 44 -11.23 -3.18 3.96
N PRO A 45 -11.36 -1.86 3.75
CA PRO A 45 -10.49 -1.14 2.82
C PRO A 45 -9.04 -1.12 3.29
N LEU A 46 -8.10 -1.22 2.35
CA LEU A 46 -6.66 -1.15 2.61
C LEU A 46 -6.27 0.11 3.40
N SER A 47 -6.82 1.27 3.05
CA SER A 47 -6.60 2.53 3.76
C SER A 47 -6.94 2.45 5.25
N ARG A 48 -8.06 1.81 5.60
CA ARG A 48 -8.49 1.64 6.99
C ARG A 48 -7.56 0.71 7.74
N PHE A 49 -7.17 -0.39 7.11
CA PHE A 49 -6.22 -1.34 7.68
C PHE A 49 -4.87 -0.69 7.99
N ILE A 50 -4.28 0.02 7.04
CA ILE A 50 -3.00 0.71 7.23
C ILE A 50 -3.11 1.79 8.30
N THR A 51 -4.19 2.57 8.32
CA THR A 51 -4.44 3.57 9.38
C THR A 51 -4.46 2.95 10.77
N GLN A 52 -5.12 1.79 10.93
CA GLN A 52 -5.14 1.06 12.21
C GLN A 52 -3.76 0.54 12.61
N LYS A 53 -2.95 0.09 11.64
CA LYS A 53 -1.58 -0.37 11.88
C LYS A 53 -0.62 0.75 12.26
N VAL A 54 -0.79 1.95 11.68
CA VAL A 54 -0.01 3.15 12.06
C VAL A 54 -0.34 3.61 13.49
N GLY A 55 -1.59 3.43 13.94
CA GLY A 55 -2.00 3.75 15.31
C GLY A 55 -2.22 5.25 15.56
N GLY A 56 -2.36 6.06 14.51
CA GLY A 56 -2.52 7.51 14.58
C GLY A 56 -3.05 8.10 13.27
N ALA A 57 -2.94 9.42 13.11
CA ALA A 57 -3.27 10.09 11.86
C ALA A 57 -2.19 9.79 10.81
N PRO A 58 -2.50 9.09 9.70
CA PRO A 58 -1.50 8.68 8.74
C PRO A 58 -1.00 9.86 7.91
N VAL A 59 0.27 9.81 7.53
CA VAL A 59 0.91 10.78 6.62
C VAL A 59 1.64 10.07 5.49
N VAL A 60 1.92 10.79 4.39
CA VAL A 60 2.72 10.25 3.29
C VAL A 60 4.10 9.85 3.78
N GLY A 61 4.51 8.62 3.46
CA GLY A 61 5.78 8.04 3.87
C GLY A 61 5.70 7.13 5.09
N ASP A 62 4.57 7.08 5.81
CA ASP A 62 4.38 6.11 6.89
C ASP A 62 4.51 4.68 6.36
N GLN A 63 5.17 3.82 7.13
CA GLN A 63 5.42 2.44 6.77
C GLN A 63 4.89 1.47 7.82
N VAL A 64 4.30 0.37 7.36
CA VAL A 64 3.92 -0.75 8.20
C VAL A 64 4.35 -2.06 7.56
N GLU A 65 4.71 -3.03 8.39
CA GLU A 65 5.02 -4.38 7.95
C GLU A 65 3.83 -5.30 8.18
N TRP A 66 3.48 -6.09 7.16
CA TRP A 66 2.43 -7.10 7.24
C TRP A 66 2.70 -8.21 6.23
N ASN A 67 2.50 -9.48 6.60
CA ASN A 67 2.77 -10.62 5.73
C ASN A 67 4.18 -10.60 5.09
N ASN A 68 5.21 -10.19 5.84
CA ASN A 68 6.58 -10.06 5.33
C ASN A 68 6.66 -9.13 4.10
N THR A 69 5.81 -8.11 4.03
CA THR A 69 5.78 -7.08 2.99
C THR A 69 5.75 -5.70 3.62
N ILE A 70 6.38 -4.73 2.97
CA ILE A 70 6.43 -3.34 3.43
C ILE A 70 5.36 -2.55 2.70
N TRP A 71 4.46 -1.92 3.46
CA TRP A 71 3.38 -1.08 2.96
C TRP A 71 3.69 0.37 3.28
N THR A 72 3.73 1.24 2.28
CA THR A 72 4.07 2.66 2.44
C THR A 72 2.89 3.54 2.02
N VAL A 73 2.48 4.49 2.86
CA VAL A 73 1.47 5.49 2.47
C VAL A 73 2.04 6.36 1.35
N ALA A 74 1.46 6.26 0.15
CA ALA A 74 1.99 6.93 -1.04
C ALA A 74 1.29 8.25 -1.34
N VAL A 75 -0.03 8.30 -1.15
CA VAL A 75 -0.86 9.49 -1.40
C VAL A 75 -1.92 9.59 -0.33
N MET A 76 -2.13 10.81 0.17
CA MET A 76 -3.28 11.18 1.00
C MET A 76 -4.33 11.88 0.14
N ASP A 77 -5.59 11.55 0.34
CA ASP A 77 -6.76 12.27 -0.17
C ASP A 77 -7.53 12.86 1.02
N GLY A 78 -7.33 14.16 1.24
CA GLY A 78 -7.77 14.84 2.47
C GLY A 78 -7.17 14.20 3.72
N ASN A 79 -8.02 13.63 4.57
CA ASN A 79 -7.62 12.93 5.80
C ASN A 79 -7.62 11.40 5.68
N LYS A 80 -7.75 10.86 4.47
CA LYS A 80 -7.72 9.42 4.20
C LYS A 80 -6.54 9.06 3.33
N ILE A 81 -6.06 7.83 3.46
CA ILE A 81 -5.04 7.30 2.57
C ILE A 81 -5.70 7.03 1.21
N GLY A 82 -5.23 7.71 0.17
CA GLY A 82 -5.68 7.52 -1.21
C GLY A 82 -4.93 6.41 -1.92
N LYS A 83 -3.62 6.26 -1.68
CA LYS A 83 -2.80 5.20 -2.28
C LYS A 83 -1.77 4.63 -1.32
N VAL A 84 -1.51 3.33 -1.47
CA VAL A 84 -0.50 2.61 -0.68
C VAL A 84 0.44 1.88 -1.64
N GLY A 85 1.73 2.10 -1.47
CA GLY A 85 2.77 1.32 -2.13
C GLY A 85 3.05 0.02 -1.39
N VAL A 86 3.35 -1.05 -2.14
CA VAL A 86 3.74 -2.35 -1.59
C VAL A 86 5.09 -2.77 -2.15
N ARG A 87 5.99 -3.20 -1.25
CA ARG A 87 7.30 -3.75 -1.59
C ARG A 87 7.44 -5.15 -1.00
N PHE A 88 7.84 -6.09 -1.85
CA PHE A 88 8.16 -7.45 -1.44
C PHE A 88 9.65 -7.57 -1.09
N PRO A 89 10.02 -8.52 -0.21
CA PRO A 89 11.40 -8.89 -0.02
C PRO A 89 12.02 -9.30 -1.36
N GLU A 90 13.32 -9.04 -1.52
CA GLU A 90 14.04 -9.46 -2.73
C GLU A 90 13.86 -10.97 -2.95
N GLY A 91 13.59 -11.36 -4.21
CA GLY A 91 13.33 -12.75 -4.59
C GLY A 91 11.96 -13.31 -4.19
N SER A 92 11.12 -12.55 -3.46
CA SER A 92 9.81 -13.00 -2.97
C SER A 92 8.62 -12.32 -3.66
N ARG A 93 8.86 -11.60 -4.77
CA ARG A 93 7.79 -10.93 -5.52
C ARG A 93 6.81 -11.97 -6.07
N PRO A 94 5.54 -11.99 -5.65
CA PRO A 94 4.52 -12.75 -6.35
C PRO A 94 4.33 -12.08 -7.72
N GLY A 95 4.44 -12.85 -8.80
CA GLY A 95 3.87 -12.43 -10.08
C GLY A 95 2.36 -12.28 -9.92
N PRO A 96 1.68 -11.41 -10.69
CA PRO A 96 0.22 -11.41 -10.70
C PRO A 96 -0.26 -12.81 -11.05
N GLY A 97 -0.86 -13.49 -10.07
CA GLY A 97 -1.45 -14.80 -10.25
C GLY A 97 -2.68 -14.66 -11.13
N LEU A 98 -2.50 -14.63 -12.45
CA LEU A 98 -3.58 -14.96 -13.37
C LEU A 98 -3.80 -16.46 -13.21
N PHE A 99 -4.65 -16.85 -12.26
CA PHE A 99 -5.25 -18.17 -12.25
C PHE A 99 -6.14 -18.25 -13.50
N LEU A 100 -5.57 -18.74 -14.59
CA LEU A 100 -6.33 -19.24 -15.76
C LEU A 100 -6.88 -20.62 -15.46
#